data_AF-A0A2S9G7G7-F1
#
_entry.id   AF-A0A2S9G7G7-F1
#
_cell.length_a   1.000
_cell.length_b   1.000
_cell.length_c   1.000
_cell.angle_alpha   90.00
_cell.angle_beta   90.00
_cell.angle_gamma   90.00
#
_symmetry.space_group_name_H-M   'P 1'
#
loop_
_entity.id
_entity.type
_entity.pdbx_description
1 polymer ?
#
loop_
_entity_poly.entity_id
_entity_poly.type
_entity_poly.pdbx_seq_one_letter_code
_entity_poly.pdbx_strand_id
1 'polypeptide(L)'
;PGKFAALRFADEATDRAKLAGSANTLVRTTTGWRADNTDVDGVVGALAGVRKRERAMVLGAGGTAPAVVIGLVALGAQHVTVVAR
;
A
#
# COMPACT_ATOMS: atom_id res chain seq x y z
N PRO A 1 -11.71 -5.98 7.58
CA PRO A 1 -11.17 -7.22 8.20
C PRO A 1 -10.33 -8.08 7.22
N GLY A 2 -10.77 -8.25 5.97
CA GLY A 2 -10.13 -9.18 5.03
C GLY A 2 -8.67 -8.87 4.66
N LYS A 3 -8.27 -7.60 4.56
CA LYS A 3 -6.92 -7.26 4.05
C LYS A 3 -5.76 -7.76 4.94
N PHE A 4 -5.94 -7.69 6.25
CA PHE A 4 -4.94 -8.20 7.20
C PHE A 4 -4.93 -9.74 7.23
N ALA A 5 -6.11 -10.35 7.12
CA ALA A 5 -6.22 -11.80 7.05
C ALA A 5 -5.58 -12.35 5.76
N ALA A 6 -5.82 -11.71 4.62
CA ALA A 6 -5.24 -12.09 3.34
C ALA A 6 -3.70 -12.13 3.39
N LEU A 7 -3.06 -11.12 4.01
CA LEU A 7 -1.61 -11.13 4.18
C LEU A 7 -1.14 -12.24 5.14
N ARG A 8 -1.87 -12.49 6.23
CA ARG A 8 -1.49 -13.52 7.22
C ARG A 8 -1.64 -14.95 6.73
N PHE A 9 -2.61 -15.21 5.86
CA PHE A 9 -2.94 -16.57 5.41
C PHE A 9 -2.29 -16.95 4.08
N ALA A 10 -1.70 -16.00 3.36
CA ALA A 10 -0.96 -16.31 2.14
C ALA A 10 0.37 -16.99 2.46
N ASP A 11 0.75 -17.94 1.61
CA ASP A 11 2.01 -18.67 1.70
C ASP A 11 3.22 -17.79 1.35
N GLU A 12 3.01 -16.84 0.43
CA GLU A 12 3.99 -15.84 0.02
C GLU A 12 3.38 -14.44 -0.02
N ALA A 13 4.20 -13.40 0.08
CA ALA A 13 3.74 -12.01 -0.05
C ALA A 13 4.76 -11.16 -0.81
N THR A 14 4.28 -10.21 -1.61
CA THR A 14 5.12 -9.17 -2.22
C THR A 14 5.69 -8.24 -1.15
N ASP A 15 6.85 -7.63 -1.44
CA ASP A 15 7.48 -6.70 -0.49
C ASP A 15 6.61 -5.48 -0.22
N ARG A 16 5.88 -4.99 -1.23
CA ARG A 16 4.89 -3.90 -1.04
C ARG A 16 3.74 -4.30 -0.12
N ALA A 17 3.25 -5.54 -0.20
CA ALA A 17 2.18 -6.02 0.69
C ALA A 17 2.69 -6.19 2.13
N LYS A 18 3.92 -6.70 2.30
CA LYS A 18 4.60 -6.78 3.60
C LYS A 18 4.79 -5.39 4.21
N LEU A 19 5.31 -4.44 3.43
CA LEU A 19 5.55 -3.07 3.87
C LEU A 19 4.24 -2.36 4.23
N ALA A 20 3.17 -2.58 3.46
CA ALA A 20 1.84 -2.05 3.75
C ALA A 20 1.15 -2.75 4.93
N GLY A 21 1.70 -3.85 5.44
CA GLY A 21 1.10 -4.67 6.49
C GLY A 21 -0.27 -5.24 6.13
N SER A 22 -0.63 -5.24 4.85
CA SER A 22 -1.95 -5.66 4.37
C SER A 22 -1.91 -6.06 2.90
N ALA A 23 -2.85 -6.91 2.48
CA ALA A 23 -3.01 -7.33 1.09
C ALA A 23 -4.46 -7.13 0.63
N ASN A 24 -4.67 -6.65 -0.59
CA ASN A 24 -6.00 -6.51 -1.19
C ASN A 24 -6.20 -7.50 -2.35
N THR A 25 -5.14 -8.20 -2.76
CA THR A 25 -5.11 -9.10 -3.91
C THR A 25 -4.46 -10.42 -3.50
N LEU A 26 -5.11 -11.54 -3.78
CA LEU A 26 -4.54 -12.88 -3.64
C LEU A 26 -4.43 -13.52 -5.02
N VAL A 27 -3.24 -13.99 -5.36
CA VAL A 27 -2.96 -14.66 -6.63
C VAL A 27 -2.68 -16.13 -6.34
N ARG A 28 -3.41 -17.03 -7.01
CA ARG A 28 -3.16 -18.47 -6.90
C ARG A 28 -1.87 -18.80 -7.65
N THR A 29 -0.93 -19.45 -6.98
CA THR A 29 0.30 -19.99 -7.57
C THR A 29 0.23 -21.52 -7.61
N THR A 30 1.26 -22.15 -8.16
CA THR A 30 1.43 -23.61 -8.14
C THR A 30 1.68 -24.16 -6.74
N THR A 31 2.21 -23.34 -5.83
CA THR A 31 2.62 -23.73 -4.47
C THR A 31 1.67 -23.23 -3.38
N GLY A 32 0.75 -22.32 -3.68
CA GLY A 32 -0.12 -21.74 -2.67
C GLY A 32 -0.78 -20.44 -3.12
N TRP A 33 -0.99 -19.54 -2.17
CA TRP A 33 -1.48 -18.19 -2.40
C TRP A 33 -0.36 -17.17 -2.20
N ARG A 34 -0.24 -16.25 -3.16
CA ARG A 34 0.62 -15.07 -3.03
C ARG A 34 -0.23 -13.85 -2.71
N ALA A 35 0.07 -13.17 -1.62
CA ALA A 35 -0.51 -11.91 -1.22
C ALA A 35 0.15 -10.72 -1.90
N ASP A 36 -0.68 -9.78 -2.33
CA ASP A 36 -0.26 -8.55 -2.96
C ASP A 36 -1.14 -7.35 -2.56
N ASN A 37 -0.59 -6.15 -2.72
CA ASN A 37 -1.28 -4.90 -2.42
C ASN A 37 -1.19 -3.92 -3.59
N THR A 38 -2.20 -3.96 -4.46
CA THR A 38 -2.29 -3.12 -5.66
C THR A 38 -2.71 -1.69 -5.37
N ASP A 39 -3.16 -1.37 -4.15
CA ASP A 39 -3.47 0.02 -3.77
C ASP A 39 -2.21 0.91 -3.83
N VAL A 40 -1.03 0.34 -3.57
CA VAL A 40 0.26 1.06 -3.70
C VAL A 40 0.46 1.53 -5.13
N ASP A 41 0.33 0.62 -6.09
CA ASP A 41 0.48 0.93 -7.51
C ASP A 41 -0.64 1.86 -8.00
N GLY A 42 -1.85 1.70 -7.46
CA GLY A 42 -2.98 2.59 -7.71
C GLY A 42 -2.70 4.04 -7.31
N VAL A 43 -2.08 4.26 -6.14
CA VAL A 43 -1.67 5.59 -5.67
C VAL A 43 -0.57 6.16 -6.55
N VAL A 44 0.45 5.36 -6.88
CA VAL A 44 1.55 5.78 -7.77
C VAL A 44 1.01 6.20 -9.13
N GLY A 45 0.15 5.39 -9.75
CA GLY A 45 -0.45 5.67 -11.05
C GLY A 45 -1.35 6.90 -11.02
N ALA A 46 -2.23 7.02 -10.02
CA ALA A 46 -3.16 8.14 -9.91
C ALA A 46 -2.45 9.49 -9.72
N LEU A 47 -1.27 9.50 -9.07
CA LEU A 47 -0.51 10.71 -8.76
C LEU A 47 0.72 10.91 -9.66
N ALA A 48 0.93 10.07 -10.68
CA ALA A 48 2.12 10.10 -11.53
C ALA A 48 2.39 11.51 -12.14
N GLY A 49 1.32 12.20 -12.57
CA GLY A 49 1.39 13.55 -13.16
C GLY A 49 1.60 14.71 -12.19
N VAL A 50 1.55 14.49 -10.87
CA VAL A 50 1.68 15.56 -9.86
C VAL A 50 3.14 15.94 -9.67
N ARG A 51 3.54 17.13 -10.11
CA ARG A 51 4.95 17.56 -10.09
C ARG A 51 5.47 18.01 -8.72
N LYS A 52 4.64 18.66 -7.90
CA LYS A 52 5.01 19.15 -6.56
C LYS A 52 4.57 18.13 -5.51
N ARG A 53 5.50 17.31 -5.04
CA ARG A 53 5.20 16.14 -4.18
C ARG A 53 6.18 15.88 -3.04
N GLU A 54 7.12 16.79 -2.77
CA GLU A 54 8.06 16.67 -1.64
C GLU A 54 7.35 16.55 -0.28
N ARG A 55 6.16 17.16 -0.16
CA ARG A 55 5.34 17.17 1.05
C ARG A 55 3.93 16.68 0.73
N ALA A 56 3.42 15.78 1.55
CA ALA A 56 2.07 15.23 1.41
C ALA A 56 1.38 15.11 2.76
N MET A 57 0.04 15.20 2.76
CA MET A 57 -0.79 14.95 3.92
C MET A 57 -1.76 13.81 3.62
N VAL A 58 -1.83 12.83 4.52
CA VAL A 58 -2.79 11.73 4.47
C VAL A 58 -3.82 11.95 5.58
N LEU A 59 -5.08 12.09 5.19
CA LEU A 59 -6.20 12.21 6.12
C LEU A 59 -6.79 10.82 6.37
N GLY A 60 -6.60 10.31 7.59
CA GLY A 60 -7.04 8.99 8.04
C GLY A 60 -5.92 7.98 8.24
N ALA A 61 -6.13 7.05 9.18
CA ALA A 61 -5.21 5.96 9.53
C ALA A 61 -5.85 4.56 9.33
N GLY A 62 -6.83 4.47 8.43
CA GLY A 62 -7.49 3.21 8.08
C GLY A 62 -6.58 2.28 7.26
N GLY A 63 -7.07 1.08 6.92
CA GLY A 63 -6.27 0.03 6.27
C GLY A 63 -5.64 0.38 4.91
N THR A 64 -6.08 1.47 4.26
CA THR A 64 -5.48 1.96 3.00
C THR A 64 -4.38 3.00 3.24
N ALA A 65 -4.33 3.64 4.42
CA ALA A 65 -3.35 4.68 4.71
C ALA A 65 -1.89 4.22 4.55
N PRO A 66 -1.49 3.00 5.00
CA PRO A 66 -0.14 2.50 4.75
C PRO A 66 0.23 2.43 3.26
N ALA A 67 -0.68 1.93 2.41
CA ALA A 67 -0.44 1.85 0.97
C ALA A 67 -0.29 3.23 0.33
N VAL A 68 -1.06 4.23 0.79
CA VAL A 68 -0.94 5.63 0.35
C VAL A 68 0.42 6.21 0.73
N VAL A 69 0.85 6.03 1.99
CA VAL A 69 2.16 6.52 2.45
C VAL A 69 3.29 5.90 1.61
N ILE A 70 3.25 4.59 1.37
CA ILE A 70 4.25 3.90 0.54
C ILE A 70 4.26 4.47 -0.89
N GLY A 71 3.09 4.64 -1.51
CA GLY A 71 2.99 5.21 -2.85
C GLY A 71 3.51 6.65 -2.94
N LEU A 72 3.23 7.48 -1.93
CA LEU A 72 3.76 8.86 -1.86
C LEU A 72 5.29 8.88 -1.74
N VAL A 73 5.87 8.02 -0.89
CA VAL A 73 7.33 7.88 -0.75
C VAL A 73 7.96 7.38 -2.05
N ALA A 74 7.35 6.39 -2.72
CA ALA A 74 7.81 5.89 -4.03
C ALA A 74 7.79 6.97 -5.12
N LEU A 75 6.87 7.94 -5.03
CA LEU A 75 6.80 9.10 -5.92
C LEU A 75 7.77 10.24 -5.53
N GLY A 76 8.52 10.10 -4.43
CA GLY A 76 9.53 11.07 -3.99
C GLY A 76 9.08 12.04 -2.91
N ALA A 77 7.99 11.77 -2.18
CA ALA A 77 7.66 12.54 -0.99
C ALA A 77 8.72 12.33 0.10
N GLN A 78 9.26 13.44 0.62
CA GLN A 78 10.26 13.46 1.69
C GLN A 78 9.62 13.70 3.06
N HIS A 79 8.46 14.36 3.08
CA HIS A 79 7.70 14.62 4.29
C HIS A 79 6.24 14.19 4.11
N VAL A 80 5.80 13.22 4.89
CA VAL A 80 4.41 12.76 4.91
C VAL A 80 3.83 12.99 6.30
N THR A 81 2.78 13.80 6.39
CA THR A 81 2.01 14.01 7.62
C THR A 81 0.76 13.16 7.58
N VAL A 82 0.55 12.31 8.58
CA VAL A 82 -0.70 11.57 8.76
C VAL A 82 -1.54 12.26 9.83
N VAL A 83 -2.78 12.60 9.51
CA VAL A 83 -3.74 13.18 10.45
C VAL A 83 -4.90 12.20 10.62
N ALA A 84 -5.14 11.76 11.84
CA ALA A 84 -6.21 10.83 12.18
C ALA A 84 -6.92 11.28 13.47
N ARG A 85 -8.09 10.69 13.72
CA ARG A 85 -8.93 10.89 14.90
C ARG A 85 -8.87 9.69 15.82
#